data_AF-A0A0R1HT73-F1
#
_entry.id   AF-A0A0R1HT73-F1
#
_cell.length_a   1.000
_cell.length_b   1.000
_cell.length_c   1.000
_cell.angle_alpha   90.00
_cell.angle_beta   90.00
_cell.angle_gamma   90.00
#
_symmetry.space_group_name_H-M   'P 1'
#
loop_
_entity.id
_entity.type
_entity.pdbx_description
1 polymer ?
#
loop_
_entity_poly.entity_id
_entity_poly.type
_entity_poly.pdbx_seq_one_letter_code
_entity_poly.pdbx_strand_id
1 'polypeptide(L)'
;MEISVETLTETLEEGNYNVKEFTTSLADVAKKGSAAVLQPLVDNMATAIQNTQLAQANLLFSDADITVRLENNVINLPYQNINPMKKMLAPEATMAVNVYSIIESPDVNVSSLRIDKVASADDFVKHVDEMAAGVATWLDDKLTIIKNHEDNAEEAKQPKKS
;
A
#
# COMPACT_ATOMS: atom_id res chain seq x y z
N MET A 1 18.32 -4.11 -2.93
CA MET A 1 17.91 -5.45 -2.46
C MET A 1 17.37 -6.26 -3.63
N GLU A 2 17.73 -7.53 -3.74
CA GLU A 2 17.19 -8.48 -4.73
C GLU A 2 16.74 -9.76 -4.03
N ILE A 3 15.80 -10.48 -4.65
CA ILE A 3 15.28 -11.76 -4.16
C ILE A 3 14.96 -12.67 -5.36
N SER A 4 15.16 -13.99 -5.21
CA SER A 4 14.68 -14.94 -6.21
C SER A 4 13.16 -15.08 -6.14
N VAL A 5 12.52 -15.33 -7.28
CA VAL A 5 11.08 -15.54 -7.35
C VAL A 5 10.68 -16.76 -6.52
N GLU A 6 11.47 -17.84 -6.54
CA GLU A 6 11.29 -19.02 -5.68
C GLU A 6 11.24 -18.62 -4.20
N THR A 7 12.28 -17.97 -3.66
CA THR A 7 12.34 -17.57 -2.24
C THR A 7 11.24 -16.59 -1.88
N LEU A 8 10.90 -15.64 -2.76
CA LEU A 8 9.76 -14.75 -2.57
C LEU A 8 8.48 -15.56 -2.38
N THR A 9 8.16 -16.45 -3.32
CA THR A 9 6.91 -17.20 -3.29
C THR A 9 6.84 -18.15 -2.11
N GLU A 10 7.91 -18.87 -1.77
CA GLU A 10 7.96 -19.72 -0.58
C GLU A 10 7.74 -18.93 0.70
N THR A 11 8.44 -17.80 0.87
CA THR A 11 8.30 -16.93 2.04
C THR A 11 6.85 -16.44 2.20
N LEU A 12 6.20 -16.08 1.09
CA LEU A 12 4.82 -15.61 1.10
C LEU A 12 3.81 -16.75 1.34
N GLU A 13 4.02 -17.95 0.79
CA GLU A 13 3.18 -19.14 1.04
C GLU A 13 3.25 -19.58 2.52
N GLU A 14 4.42 -19.49 3.12
CA GLU A 14 4.64 -19.84 4.53
C GLU A 14 4.19 -18.76 5.51
N GLY A 15 3.88 -17.54 5.03
CA GLY A 15 3.56 -16.41 5.90
C GLY A 15 4.77 -15.83 6.64
N ASN A 16 5.98 -16.09 6.15
CA ASN A 16 7.25 -15.74 6.80
C ASN A 16 7.70 -14.30 6.50
N TYR A 17 6.79 -13.34 6.62
CA TYR A 17 7.05 -11.92 6.39
C TYR A 17 6.53 -11.05 7.54
N ASN A 18 7.10 -9.87 7.70
CA ASN A 18 6.76 -8.97 8.80
C ASN A 18 5.45 -8.25 8.50
N VAL A 19 4.42 -8.47 9.32
CA VAL A 19 3.15 -7.74 9.22
C VAL A 19 3.02 -6.81 10.42
N LYS A 20 2.75 -5.53 10.13
CA LYS A 20 2.38 -4.53 11.14
C LYS A 20 1.08 -3.85 10.76
N GLU A 21 0.24 -3.63 11.77
CA GLU A 21 -1.03 -2.96 11.63
C GLU A 21 -1.04 -1.69 12.47
N PHE A 22 -1.55 -0.63 11.86
CA PHE A 22 -1.77 0.68 12.44
C PHE A 22 -3.23 1.05 12.19
N THR A 23 -3.82 1.80 13.11
CA THR A 23 -5.20 2.30 12.96
C THR A 23 -5.18 3.82 12.95
N THR A 24 -6.00 4.42 12.10
CA THR A 24 -6.24 5.85 12.04
C THR A 24 -7.72 6.14 11.76
N SER A 25 -8.07 7.41 11.63
CA SER A 25 -9.36 7.88 11.15
C SER A 25 -9.17 9.01 10.14
N LEU A 26 -10.17 9.28 9.30
CA LEU A 26 -10.13 10.44 8.39
C LEU A 26 -9.95 11.75 9.16
N ALA A 27 -10.58 11.86 10.33
CA ALA A 27 -10.43 13.00 11.22
C ALA A 27 -8.99 13.16 11.75
N ASP A 28 -8.33 12.05 12.09
CA ASP A 28 -6.93 12.06 12.53
C ASP A 28 -5.98 12.45 11.40
N VAL A 29 -6.23 11.96 10.18
CA VAL A 29 -5.47 12.37 8.99
C VAL A 29 -5.61 13.87 8.74
N ALA A 30 -6.84 14.41 8.77
CA ALA A 30 -7.07 15.84 8.61
C ALA A 30 -6.40 16.71 9.69
N LYS A 31 -6.30 16.20 10.93
CA LYS A 31 -5.71 16.91 12.07
C LYS A 31 -4.18 16.83 12.10
N LYS A 32 -3.62 15.66 11.83
CA LYS A 32 -2.18 15.37 11.98
C LYS A 32 -1.41 15.54 10.66
N GLY A 33 -2.10 15.46 9.53
CA GLY A 33 -1.54 15.36 8.19
C GLY A 33 -1.16 13.91 7.83
N SER A 34 -1.35 13.56 6.56
CA SER A 34 -1.07 12.21 6.03
C SER A 34 0.36 11.76 6.27
N ALA A 35 1.35 12.64 6.14
CA ALA A 35 2.75 12.31 6.38
C ALA A 35 3.01 11.82 7.81
N ALA A 36 2.42 12.48 8.82
CA ALA A 36 2.58 12.08 10.20
C ALA A 36 1.90 10.73 10.51
N VAL A 37 0.77 10.44 9.86
CA VAL A 37 0.06 9.16 10.00
C VAL A 37 0.80 8.02 9.29
N LEU A 38 1.49 8.31 8.17
CA LEU A 38 2.23 7.33 7.38
C LEU A 38 3.64 7.06 7.91
N GLN A 39 4.23 7.97 8.69
CA GLN A 39 5.60 7.83 9.21
C GLN A 39 5.86 6.45 9.86
N PRO A 40 4.98 5.90 10.73
CA PRO A 40 5.22 4.59 11.32
C PRO A 40 5.25 3.44 10.31
N LEU A 41 4.50 3.53 9.21
CA LEU A 41 4.52 2.54 8.13
C LEU A 41 5.85 2.61 7.36
N VAL A 42 6.32 3.83 7.08
CA VAL A 42 7.60 4.07 6.41
C VAL A 42 8.76 3.56 7.26
N ASP A 43 8.78 3.88 8.55
CA ASP A 43 9.82 3.43 9.48
C ASP A 43 9.85 1.90 9.57
N ASN A 44 8.67 1.26 9.64
CA ASN A 44 8.56 -0.19 9.64
C ASN A 44 9.10 -0.81 8.35
N MET A 45 8.71 -0.27 7.20
CA MET A 45 9.16 -0.75 5.89
C MET A 45 10.67 -0.57 5.70
N ALA A 46 11.21 0.59 6.06
CA ALA A 46 12.65 0.85 5.99
C ALA A 46 13.44 -0.11 6.89
N THR A 47 12.96 -0.35 8.12
CA THR A 47 13.55 -1.32 9.05
C THR A 47 13.56 -2.73 8.45
N ALA A 48 12.46 -3.16 7.84
CA ALA A 48 12.37 -4.47 7.21
C ALA A 48 13.35 -4.61 6.03
N ILE A 49 13.42 -3.61 5.16
CA ILE A 49 14.35 -3.61 4.02
C ILE A 49 15.80 -3.65 4.49
N GLN A 50 16.17 -2.85 5.51
CA GLN A 50 17.51 -2.88 6.10
C GLN A 50 17.88 -4.25 6.67
N ASN A 51 16.90 -4.99 7.17
CA ASN A 51 17.06 -6.38 7.64
C ASN A 51 16.93 -7.43 6.52
N THR A 52 16.79 -7.01 5.26
CA THR A 52 16.57 -7.90 4.10
C THR A 52 15.31 -8.78 4.26
N GLN A 53 14.24 -8.21 4.82
CA GLN A 53 12.98 -8.91 5.09
C GLN A 53 11.86 -8.41 4.18
N LEU A 54 10.98 -9.33 3.79
CA LEU A 54 9.67 -8.98 3.26
C LEU A 54 8.79 -8.44 4.38
N ALA A 55 8.04 -7.39 4.10
CA ALA A 55 7.15 -6.75 5.04
C ALA A 55 5.89 -6.18 4.39
N GLN A 56 4.88 -6.02 5.23
CA GLN A 56 3.60 -5.41 4.94
C GLN A 56 3.23 -4.52 6.15
N ALA A 57 3.09 -3.22 5.91
CA ALA A 57 2.65 -2.25 6.91
C ALA A 57 1.25 -1.73 6.53
N ASN A 58 0.25 -2.09 7.33
CA ASN A 58 -1.17 -1.80 7.10
C ASN A 58 -1.61 -0.59 7.91
N LEU A 59 -2.34 0.33 7.28
CA LEU A 59 -3.06 1.44 7.91
C LEU A 59 -4.55 1.25 7.66
N LEU A 60 -5.29 0.97 8.72
CA LEU A 60 -6.73 0.74 8.69
C LEU A 60 -7.46 2.01 9.14
N PHE A 61 -8.43 2.47 8.36
CA PHE A 61 -9.30 3.58 8.75
C PHE A 61 -10.47 3.05 9.57
N SER A 62 -10.63 3.52 10.81
CA SER A 62 -11.67 3.04 11.71
C SER A 62 -13.07 3.58 11.39
N ASP A 63 -13.13 4.67 10.61
CA ASP A 63 -14.34 5.43 10.28
C ASP A 63 -14.68 5.42 8.78
N ALA A 64 -13.96 4.64 7.98
CA ALA A 64 -14.19 4.49 6.54
C ALA A 64 -13.77 3.10 6.06
N ASP A 65 -14.40 2.59 4.99
CA ASP A 65 -13.99 1.33 4.34
C ASP A 65 -12.77 1.58 3.45
N ILE A 66 -11.64 1.90 4.10
CA ILE A 66 -10.37 2.25 3.48
C ILE A 66 -9.25 1.51 4.21
N THR A 67 -8.46 0.77 3.45
CA THR A 67 -7.20 0.20 3.92
C THR A 67 -6.06 0.67 3.02
N VAL A 68 -4.98 1.16 3.63
CA VAL A 68 -3.75 1.54 2.94
C VAL A 68 -2.63 0.60 3.38
N ARG A 69 -1.76 0.19 2.48
CA ARG A 69 -0.61 -0.66 2.79
C ARG A 69 0.65 -0.19 2.09
N LEU A 70 1.79 -0.30 2.79
CA LEU A 70 3.10 -0.37 2.16
C LEU A 70 3.56 -1.83 2.13
N GLU A 71 3.99 -2.29 0.97
CA GLU A 71 4.44 -3.68 0.74
C GLU A 71 5.69 -3.69 -0.14
N ASN A 72 6.69 -4.50 0.16
CA ASN A 72 7.91 -4.61 -0.65
C ASN A 72 7.93 -5.86 -1.54
N ASN A 73 7.76 -5.70 -2.85
CA ASN A 73 7.60 -6.82 -3.76
C ASN A 73 8.49 -6.66 -5.02
N VAL A 74 8.61 -7.72 -5.82
CA VAL A 74 9.30 -7.69 -7.12
C VAL A 74 8.37 -7.21 -8.25
N ILE A 75 7.06 -7.24 -8.02
CA ILE A 75 6.02 -6.88 -9.00
C ILE A 75 4.90 -6.08 -8.34
N ASN A 76 4.15 -5.35 -9.17
CA ASN A 76 2.98 -4.57 -8.76
C ASN A 76 1.73 -5.46 -8.51
N LEU A 77 1.84 -6.41 -7.58
CA LEU A 77 0.74 -7.25 -7.10
C LEU A 77 0.83 -7.38 -5.58
N PRO A 78 -0.31 -7.41 -4.86
CA PRO A 78 -0.28 -7.63 -3.42
C PRO A 78 0.15 -9.07 -3.08
N TYR A 79 0.70 -9.29 -1.89
CA TYR A 79 1.09 -10.63 -1.44
C TYR A 79 -0.03 -11.67 -1.48
N GLN A 80 -1.27 -11.27 -1.18
CA GLN A 80 -2.44 -12.14 -1.27
C GLN A 80 -2.69 -12.69 -2.69
N ASN A 81 -2.11 -12.06 -3.73
CA ASN A 81 -2.20 -12.47 -5.14
C ASN A 81 -1.03 -13.38 -5.56
N ILE A 82 -0.54 -14.22 -4.64
CA ILE A 82 0.60 -15.11 -4.89
C ILE A 82 0.41 -16.08 -6.05
N ASN A 83 -0.79 -16.66 -6.20
CA ASN A 83 -1.08 -17.58 -7.30
C ASN A 83 -0.96 -16.90 -8.68
N PRO A 84 -1.52 -15.69 -8.89
CA PRO A 84 -1.18 -14.86 -10.04
C PRO A 84 0.32 -14.59 -10.20
N MET A 85 1.04 -14.22 -9.14
CA MET A 85 2.48 -13.94 -9.20
C MET A 85 3.28 -15.13 -9.75
N LYS A 86 3.04 -16.34 -9.22
CA LYS A 86 3.68 -17.59 -9.67
C LYS A 86 3.45 -17.91 -11.14
N LYS A 87 2.36 -17.44 -11.73
CA LYS A 87 2.05 -17.62 -13.16
C LYS A 87 2.74 -16.60 -14.07
N MET A 88 3.07 -15.43 -13.52
CA MET A 88 3.62 -14.31 -14.29
C MET A 88 5.15 -14.24 -14.23
N LEU A 89 5.76 -14.82 -13.20
CA LEU A 89 7.19 -14.73 -12.92
C LEU A 89 7.88 -16.07 -13.18
N ALA A 90 9.09 -16.01 -13.74
CA ALA A 90 9.94 -17.19 -13.89
C ALA A 90 10.52 -17.57 -12.52
N PRO A 91 10.31 -18.80 -12.01
CA PRO A 91 10.76 -19.21 -10.66
C PRO A 91 12.26 -19.00 -10.41
N GLU A 92 13.08 -19.23 -11.42
CA GLU A 92 14.53 -19.12 -11.39
C GLU A 92 15.06 -17.68 -11.52
N ALA A 93 14.19 -16.69 -11.75
CA ALA A 93 14.61 -15.31 -11.88
C ALA A 93 14.95 -14.69 -10.52
N THR A 94 16.00 -13.88 -10.49
CA THR A 94 16.30 -12.95 -9.39
C THR A 94 15.89 -11.55 -9.82
N MET A 95 15.13 -10.86 -8.97
CA MET A 95 14.53 -9.58 -9.30
C MET A 95 14.76 -8.54 -8.20
N ALA A 96 14.85 -7.28 -8.61
CA ALA A 96 14.96 -6.16 -7.70
C ALA A 96 13.65 -5.94 -6.92
N VAL A 97 13.78 -5.77 -5.61
CA VAL A 97 12.66 -5.47 -4.71
C VAL A 97 12.33 -3.98 -4.75
N ASN A 98 11.05 -3.65 -4.78
CA ASN A 98 10.51 -2.29 -4.79
C ASN A 98 9.44 -2.16 -3.71
N VAL A 99 9.21 -0.94 -3.22
CA VAL A 99 8.09 -0.65 -2.32
C VAL A 99 6.90 -0.16 -3.13
N TYR A 100 5.73 -0.70 -2.83
CA TYR A 100 4.44 -0.33 -3.42
C TYR A 100 3.51 0.21 -2.36
N SER A 101 2.75 1.25 -2.72
CA SER A 101 1.61 1.75 -1.97
C SER A 101 0.34 1.14 -2.55
N ILE A 102 -0.40 0.44 -1.70
CA ILE A 102 -1.65 -0.23 -2.05
C ILE A 102 -2.77 0.46 -1.28
N ILE A 103 -3.88 0.76 -1.94
CA ILE A 103 -5.12 1.21 -1.28
C ILE A 103 -6.29 0.36 -1.77
N GLU A 104 -7.11 -0.07 -0.82
CA GLU A 104 -8.37 -0.76 -1.06
C GLU A 104 -9.50 0.07 -0.47
N SER A 105 -10.53 0.30 -1.29
CA SER A 105 -11.76 0.97 -0.92
C SER A 105 -12.78 0.74 -2.04
N PRO A 106 -14.08 0.56 -1.75
CA PRO A 106 -15.12 0.43 -2.77
C PRO A 106 -15.08 1.56 -3.81
N ASP A 107 -14.70 2.76 -3.37
CA ASP A 107 -14.80 4.00 -4.13
C ASP A 107 -13.46 4.50 -4.69
N VAL A 108 -12.35 3.76 -4.53
CA VAL A 108 -11.06 4.20 -5.10
C VAL A 108 -11.02 4.10 -6.62
N ASN A 109 -11.61 3.04 -7.18
CA ASN A 109 -11.82 2.79 -8.61
C ASN A 109 -12.73 1.56 -8.82
N VAL A 110 -12.96 1.20 -10.08
CA VAL A 110 -13.83 0.07 -10.47
C VAL A 110 -13.39 -1.29 -9.89
N SER A 111 -12.09 -1.51 -9.67
CA SER A 111 -11.59 -2.75 -9.06
C SER A 111 -11.51 -2.70 -7.54
N SER A 112 -11.88 -1.57 -6.93
CA SER A 112 -11.76 -1.31 -5.49
C SER A 112 -10.33 -1.47 -4.93
N LEU A 113 -9.33 -1.38 -5.82
CA LEU A 113 -7.91 -1.62 -5.54
C LEU A 113 -7.07 -0.72 -6.43
N ARG A 114 -6.15 0.03 -5.84
CA ARG A 114 -5.12 0.79 -6.56
C ARG A 114 -3.76 0.49 -5.97
N ILE A 115 -2.78 0.28 -6.85
CA ILE A 115 -1.40 0.04 -6.46
C ILE A 115 -0.49 0.93 -7.31
N ASP A 116 0.44 1.61 -6.65
CA ASP A 116 1.45 2.44 -7.29
C ASP A 116 2.83 2.11 -6.70
N LYS A 117 3.87 2.16 -7.54
CA LYS A 117 5.26 1.99 -7.08
C LYS A 117 5.70 3.27 -6.38
N VAL A 118 6.26 3.13 -5.18
CA VAL A 118 6.85 4.23 -4.41
C VAL A 118 8.30 4.43 -4.83
N ALA A 119 9.15 3.42 -4.62
CA ALA A 119 10.59 3.49 -4.88
C ALA A 119 11.18 2.08 -5.04
N SER A 120 12.44 2.00 -5.49
CA SER A 120 13.24 0.79 -5.26
C SER A 120 13.48 0.60 -3.76
N ALA A 121 13.76 -0.63 -3.30
CA ALA A 121 14.08 -0.86 -1.89
C ALA A 121 15.30 -0.04 -1.43
N ASP A 122 16.30 0.11 -2.29
CA ASP A 122 17.52 0.84 -1.97
C ASP A 122 17.26 2.36 -1.90
N ASP A 123 16.50 2.92 -2.84
CA ASP A 123 16.11 4.33 -2.80
C ASP A 123 15.17 4.63 -1.62
N PHE A 124 14.28 3.69 -1.28
CA PHE A 124 13.36 3.85 -0.15
C PHE A 124 14.11 4.06 1.17
N VAL A 125 15.13 3.25 1.44
CA VAL A 125 15.96 3.37 2.65
C VAL A 125 16.87 4.60 2.57
N LYS A 126 17.45 4.87 1.40
CA LYS A 126 18.37 6.00 1.22
C LYS A 126 17.69 7.36 1.43
N HIS A 127 16.40 7.45 1.11
CA HIS A 127 15.61 8.68 1.19
C HIS A 127 14.44 8.52 2.18
N VAL A 128 14.61 7.72 3.24
CA VAL A 128 13.55 7.37 4.21
C VAL A 128 12.87 8.60 4.82
N ASP A 129 13.64 9.65 5.11
CA ASP A 129 13.15 10.90 5.70
C ASP A 129 12.18 11.66 4.77
N GLU A 130 12.19 11.35 3.47
CA GLU A 130 11.32 11.94 2.45
C GLU A 130 10.13 11.04 2.08
N MET A 131 10.20 9.74 2.37
CA MET A 131 9.20 8.75 1.92
C MET A 131 7.82 9.02 2.48
N ALA A 132 7.70 9.42 3.76
CA ALA A 132 6.40 9.70 4.37
C ALA A 132 5.69 10.87 3.67
N ALA A 133 6.43 11.91 3.30
CA ALA A 133 5.88 13.04 2.54
C ALA A 133 5.49 12.64 1.11
N GLY A 134 6.32 11.85 0.43
CA GLY A 134 6.02 11.36 -0.92
C GLY A 134 4.77 10.48 -0.96
N VAL A 135 4.64 9.53 -0.03
CA VAL A 135 3.43 8.68 0.07
C VAL A 135 2.22 9.48 0.56
N ALA A 136 2.41 10.53 1.37
CA ALA A 136 1.31 11.38 1.82
C ALA A 136 0.61 12.11 0.68
N THR A 137 1.37 12.70 -0.26
CA THR A 137 0.77 13.33 -1.45
C THR A 137 -0.09 12.33 -2.22
N TRP A 138 0.41 11.10 -2.40
CA TRP A 138 -0.36 10.05 -3.04
C TRP A 138 -1.62 9.69 -2.24
N LEU A 139 -1.54 9.55 -0.92
CA LEU A 139 -2.69 9.22 -0.07
C LEU A 139 -3.76 10.32 -0.14
N ASP A 140 -3.36 11.59 -0.03
CA ASP A 140 -4.27 12.74 -0.09
C ASP A 140 -5.05 12.77 -1.42
N ASP A 141 -4.37 12.49 -2.53
CA ASP A 141 -5.00 12.36 -3.84
C ASP A 141 -6.04 11.23 -3.86
N LYS A 142 -5.73 10.07 -3.27
CA LYS A 142 -6.69 8.94 -3.24
C LYS A 142 -7.87 9.20 -2.34
N LEU A 143 -7.66 9.79 -1.16
CA LEU A 143 -8.75 10.17 -0.26
C LEU A 143 -9.68 11.19 -0.92
N THR A 144 -9.14 12.13 -1.69
CA THR A 144 -9.93 13.09 -2.47
C THR A 144 -10.76 12.39 -3.55
N ILE A 145 -10.19 11.44 -4.28
CA ILE A 145 -10.90 10.64 -5.29
C ILE A 145 -12.06 9.85 -4.65
N ILE A 146 -11.76 9.14 -3.56
CA ILE A 146 -12.75 8.34 -2.81
C ILE A 146 -13.90 9.25 -2.38
N LYS A 147 -13.60 10.38 -1.75
CA LYS A 147 -14.63 11.31 -1.28
C LYS A 147 -15.51 11.83 -2.42
N ASN A 148 -14.91 12.21 -3.54
CA ASN A 148 -15.66 12.67 -4.71
C ASN A 148 -16.57 11.57 -5.28
N HIS A 149 -16.13 10.31 -5.31
CA HIS A 149 -16.95 9.21 -5.79
C HIS A 149 -18.12 8.91 -4.85
N GLU A 150 -17.89 8.93 -3.54
CA GLU A 150 -18.94 8.80 -2.53
C GLU A 150 -20.02 9.87 -2.70
N ASP A 151 -19.62 11.14 -2.80
CA ASP A 151 -20.55 12.28 -2.93
C ASP A 151 -21.38 12.18 -4.22
N ASN A 152 -20.76 11.82 -5.34
CA ASN A 152 -21.47 11.60 -6.61
C ASN A 152 -22.46 10.42 -6.53
N ALA A 153 -22.11 9.35 -5.82
CA ALA A 153 -22.98 8.21 -5.60
C ALA A 153 -24.20 8.58 -4.73
N GLU A 154 -24.03 9.49 -3.75
CA GLU A 154 -25.13 10.02 -2.95
C GLU A 154 -26.05 10.94 -3.76
N GLU A 155 -25.51 11.84 -4.58
CA GLU A 155 -26.30 12.72 -5.45
C GLU A 155 -27.15 11.93 -6.46
N ALA A 156 -26.61 10.85 -7.04
CA ALA A 156 -27.34 9.98 -7.95
C ALA A 156 -28.51 9.22 -7.29
N LYS A 157 -28.48 9.04 -5.96
CA LYS A 157 -29.54 8.38 -5.18
C LYS A 157 -30.66 9.34 -4.75
N GLN A 158 -30.47 10.65 -4.85
CA GLN A 158 -31.53 11.61 -4.50
C GLN A 158 -32.63 11.61 -5.58
N PRO A 159 -33.93 11.53 -5.21
CA PRO A 159 -35.00 11.58 -6.19
C PRO A 159 -34.96 12.91 -6.93
N LYS A 160 -34.92 12.87 -8.27
CA LYS A 160 -35.07 14.07 -9.10
C LYS A 160 -36.40 14.72 -8.73
N LYS A 161 -36.37 15.89 -8.08
CA LYS A 161 -37.56 16.71 -7.86
C LYS A 161 -38.06 17.14 -9.24
N SER A 162 -39.09 16.44 -9.74
CA SER A 162 -39.90 16.83 -10.89
C SER A 162 -40.92 17.87 -10.51
#